data_AF-A0A941X499-F1
#
_entry.id   AF-A0A941X499-F1
#
_cell.length_a   1.000
_cell.length_b   1.000
_cell.length_c   1.000
_cell.angle_alpha   90.00
_cell.angle_beta   90.00
_cell.angle_gamma   90.00
#
_symmetry.space_group_name_H-M   'P 1'
#
loop_
_entity.id
_entity.type
_entity.pdbx_description
1 polymer ?
#
loop_
_entity_poly.entity_id
_entity_poly.type
_entity_poly.pdbx_seq_one_letter_code
_entity_poly.pdbx_strand_id
1 'polypeptide(L)'
;MKTKIIKLNNKVDTKKFERKIWIYKSIIYKRTKFILEDNVKNINYSSVIEALNIKNRIKRINYIYDKACSEIDEYNKIKHIDCEFKNGKCMNQHNTKRINGCCRLCRLQSSHGCTSQNITCKLFFCDQLEKKYKTIKFNDIKILKCLSLTNRIIVRDNYFETKENFLRTLYLNSIIVFSIKVVINIIKNGVYLHKIRKNITKENGG
;
A
#
# COMPACT_ATOMS: atom_id res chain seq x y z
N MET A 1 14.26 5.45 35.01
CA MET A 1 13.11 4.54 34.79
C MET A 1 13.51 3.44 33.80
N LYS A 2 13.29 2.16 34.15
CA LYS A 2 13.75 0.99 33.38
C LYS A 2 12.93 0.77 32.10
N THR A 3 13.59 0.38 31.01
CA THR A 3 12.94 -0.02 29.75
C THR A 3 12.25 -1.36 29.94
N LYS A 4 10.96 -1.46 29.59
CA LYS A 4 10.22 -2.73 29.63
C LYS A 4 10.55 -3.54 28.39
N ILE A 5 10.83 -4.82 28.53
CA ILE A 5 11.07 -5.72 27.39
C ILE A 5 9.85 -6.63 27.24
N ILE A 6 9.31 -6.72 26.02
CA ILE A 6 8.29 -7.69 25.64
C ILE A 6 8.91 -8.62 24.61
N LYS A 7 8.97 -9.91 24.94
CA LYS A 7 9.50 -10.93 24.06
C LYS A 7 8.37 -11.75 23.46
N LEU A 8 8.55 -12.20 22.22
CA LEU A 8 7.63 -13.12 21.55
C LEU A 8 8.34 -14.46 21.36
N ASN A 9 7.87 -15.48 22.07
CA ASN A 9 8.61 -16.73 22.27
C ASN A 9 7.91 -17.96 21.65
N ASN A 10 6.61 -17.90 21.36
CA ASN A 10 5.87 -19.01 20.78
C ASN A 10 4.66 -18.57 19.90
N LYS A 11 4.01 -19.55 19.24
CA LYS A 11 2.84 -19.32 18.37
C LYS A 11 1.60 -18.79 19.12
N VAL A 12 1.41 -19.14 20.39
CA VAL A 12 0.28 -18.65 21.21
C VAL A 12 0.46 -17.16 21.55
N ASP A 13 1.69 -16.77 21.87
CA ASP A 13 2.11 -15.41 22.14
C ASP A 13 1.92 -14.51 20.91
N THR A 14 2.14 -15.03 19.70
CA THR A 14 1.92 -14.24 18.48
C THR A 14 0.46 -13.87 18.24
N LYS A 15 -0.50 -14.79 18.44
CA LYS A 15 -1.94 -14.45 18.34
C LYS A 15 -2.35 -13.42 19.39
N LYS A 16 -1.87 -13.57 20.63
CA LYS A 16 -2.12 -12.62 21.73
C LYS A 16 -1.50 -11.25 21.44
N PHE A 17 -0.29 -11.25 20.89
CA PHE A 17 0.42 -10.05 20.47
C PHE A 17 -0.32 -9.33 19.34
N GLU A 18 -0.77 -10.04 18.31
CA GLU A 18 -1.52 -9.44 17.19
C GLU A 18 -2.76 -8.69 17.65
N ARG A 19 -3.54 -9.29 18.57
CA ARG A 19 -4.74 -8.67 19.14
C ARG A 19 -4.43 -7.37 19.89
N LYS A 20 -3.18 -7.19 20.33
CA LYS A 20 -2.73 -6.04 21.12
C LYS A 20 -1.86 -5.05 20.33
N ILE A 21 -1.58 -5.28 19.04
CA ILE A 21 -0.78 -4.33 18.23
C ILE A 21 -1.36 -2.91 18.28
N TRP A 22 -2.68 -2.77 18.35
CA TRP A 22 -3.32 -1.46 18.41
C TRP A 22 -2.96 -0.67 19.68
N ILE A 23 -2.81 -1.34 20.84
CA ILE A 23 -2.41 -0.70 22.11
C ILE A 23 -0.91 -0.45 22.22
N TYR A 24 -0.08 -1.25 21.56
CA TYR A 24 1.39 -1.16 21.64
C TYR A 24 1.97 0.13 21.05
N LYS A 25 1.13 0.91 20.37
CA LYS A 25 1.45 2.23 19.81
C LYS A 25 1.16 3.38 20.76
N SER A 26 0.48 3.11 21.88
CA SER A 26 0.08 4.12 22.86
C SER A 26 1.27 4.63 23.67
N ILE A 27 1.07 5.75 24.37
CA ILE A 27 2.09 6.38 25.21
C ILE A 27 2.59 5.45 26.32
N ILE A 28 1.75 4.51 26.78
CA ILE A 28 2.06 3.50 27.79
C ILE A 28 3.26 2.64 27.36
N TYR A 29 3.38 2.34 26.05
CA TYR A 29 4.44 1.48 25.51
C TYR A 29 5.62 2.26 24.91
N LYS A 30 5.70 3.58 25.15
CA LYS A 30 6.78 4.44 24.63
C LYS A 30 8.18 3.98 25.08
N ARG A 31 8.29 3.42 26.28
CA ARG A 31 9.53 2.86 26.87
C ARG A 31 9.60 1.33 26.83
N THR A 32 8.88 0.71 25.88
CA THR A 32 8.90 -0.74 25.68
C THR A 32 9.77 -1.10 24.48
N LYS A 33 10.66 -2.07 24.63
CA LYS A 33 11.39 -2.72 23.52
C LYS A 33 10.76 -4.07 23.23
N PHE A 34 10.40 -4.29 21.97
CA PHE A 34 9.86 -5.55 21.49
C PHE A 34 11.00 -6.37 20.87
N ILE A 35 11.10 -7.65 21.22
CA ILE A 35 12.14 -8.57 20.73
C ILE A 35 11.46 -9.83 20.20
N LEU A 36 11.87 -10.27 19.02
CA LEU A 36 11.51 -11.56 18.45
C LEU A 36 12.64 -12.53 18.77
N GLU A 37 12.36 -13.65 19.44
CA GLU A 37 13.36 -14.69 19.68
C GLU A 37 13.53 -15.60 18.45
N ASP A 38 14.73 -16.16 18.27
CA ASP A 38 15.16 -16.84 17.04
C ASP A 38 14.33 -18.10 16.71
N ASN A 39 13.81 -18.77 17.73
CA ASN A 39 12.88 -19.89 17.61
C ASN A 39 11.51 -19.51 16.99
N VAL A 40 11.24 -18.22 16.80
CA VAL A 40 10.01 -17.66 16.19
C VAL A 40 10.30 -16.95 14.84
N LYS A 41 11.55 -16.96 14.34
CA LYS A 41 11.93 -16.33 13.05
C LYS A 41 11.11 -16.78 11.84
N ASN A 42 10.43 -17.92 11.95
CA ASN A 42 9.53 -18.45 10.93
C ASN A 42 8.20 -17.68 10.80
N ILE A 43 7.98 -16.66 11.62
CA ILE A 43 6.73 -15.90 11.64
C ILE A 43 6.96 -14.47 11.15
N ASN A 44 6.16 -14.09 10.15
CA ASN A 44 6.09 -12.85 9.38
C ASN A 44 5.86 -11.56 10.24
N TYR A 45 6.57 -11.41 11.37
CA TYR A 45 6.42 -10.35 12.38
C TYR A 45 7.68 -9.52 12.58
N SER A 46 8.83 -9.84 11.95
CA SER A 46 10.05 -9.01 12.08
C SER A 46 9.74 -7.55 11.74
N SER A 47 9.07 -7.31 10.62
CA SER A 47 8.68 -5.99 10.15
C SER A 47 7.71 -5.29 11.12
N VAL A 48 6.81 -6.04 11.76
CA VAL A 48 5.91 -5.53 12.80
C VAL A 48 6.68 -5.09 14.05
N ILE A 49 7.63 -5.90 14.51
CA ILE A 49 8.45 -5.63 15.70
C ILE A 49 9.35 -4.42 15.48
N GLU A 50 10.02 -4.36 14.34
CA GLU A 50 10.82 -3.20 13.90
C GLU A 50 9.96 -1.93 13.90
N ALA A 51 8.77 -1.98 13.29
CA ALA A 51 7.84 -0.86 13.30
C ALA A 51 7.46 -0.39 14.72
N LEU A 52 7.13 -1.32 15.63
CA LEU A 52 6.77 -0.98 17.02
C LEU A 52 7.94 -0.41 17.83
N ASN A 53 9.17 -0.78 17.47
CA ASN A 53 10.37 -0.23 18.09
C ASN A 53 10.69 1.19 17.62
N ILE A 54 10.21 1.61 16.44
CA ILE A 54 10.31 3.01 15.98
C ILE A 54 9.32 3.89 16.76
N LYS A 55 9.83 4.67 17.72
CA LYS A 55 8.99 5.47 18.62
C LYS A 55 8.44 6.74 17.99
N ASN A 56 9.22 7.40 17.12
CA ASN A 56 8.75 8.56 16.38
C ASN A 56 7.65 8.16 15.40
N ARG A 57 6.48 8.80 15.51
CA ARG A 57 5.28 8.45 14.72
C ARG A 57 5.50 8.62 13.21
N ILE A 58 6.14 9.70 12.77
CA ILE A 58 6.38 9.99 11.35
C ILE A 58 7.35 8.95 10.76
N LYS A 59 8.50 8.73 11.42
CA LYS A 59 9.47 7.71 11.00
C LYS A 59 8.85 6.32 10.93
N ARG A 60 7.98 5.98 11.91
CA ARG A 60 7.26 4.71 11.94
C ARG A 60 6.29 4.58 10.76
N ILE A 61 5.52 5.63 10.45
CA ILE A 61 4.60 5.63 9.30
C ILE A 61 5.37 5.42 7.99
N ASN A 62 6.50 6.10 7.80
CA ASN A 62 7.35 5.91 6.61
C ASN A 62 7.85 4.48 6.49
N TYR A 63 8.43 3.94 7.56
CA TYR A 63 8.90 2.56 7.58
C TYR A 63 7.77 1.56 7.26
N ILE A 64 6.60 1.72 7.87
CA ILE A 64 5.44 0.86 7.59
C ILE A 64 5.03 0.95 6.12
N TYR A 65 5.00 2.15 5.57
CA TYR A 65 4.58 2.39 4.20
C TYR A 65 5.53 1.74 3.19
N ASP A 66 6.83 1.98 3.35
CA ASP A 66 7.87 1.46 2.46
C ASP A 66 7.92 -0.05 2.54
N LYS A 67 7.92 -0.60 3.76
CA LYS A 67 7.98 -2.05 3.96
C LYS A 67 6.71 -2.76 3.45
N ALA A 68 5.53 -2.16 3.60
CA ALA A 68 4.30 -2.68 3.00
C ALA A 68 4.36 -2.70 1.46
N CYS A 69 4.90 -1.64 0.83
CA CYS A 69 5.13 -1.64 -0.63
C CYS A 69 6.08 -2.77 -1.04
N SER A 70 7.20 -2.94 -0.33
CA SER A 70 8.17 -4.00 -0.60
C SER A 70 7.58 -5.39 -0.40
N GLU A 71 6.77 -5.61 0.65
CA GLU A 71 6.11 -6.91 0.90
C GLU A 71 5.15 -7.28 -0.25
N ILE A 72 4.44 -6.30 -0.84
CA ILE A 72 3.58 -6.54 -2.00
C ILE A 72 4.41 -6.91 -3.24
N ASP A 73 5.47 -6.15 -3.51
CA ASP A 73 6.32 -6.39 -4.68
C ASP A 73 7.02 -7.76 -4.60
N GLU A 74 7.53 -8.12 -3.42
CA GLU A 74 8.15 -9.41 -3.14
C GLU A 74 7.13 -10.56 -3.28
N TYR A 75 5.91 -10.39 -2.77
CA TYR A 75 4.85 -11.37 -2.94
C TYR A 75 4.55 -11.63 -4.41
N ASN A 76 4.37 -10.57 -5.20
CA ASN A 76 4.07 -10.68 -6.63
C ASN A 76 5.21 -11.37 -7.38
N LYS A 77 6.46 -11.04 -7.04
CA LYS A 77 7.66 -11.69 -7.61
C LYS A 77 7.71 -13.18 -7.29
N ILE A 78 7.54 -13.57 -6.03
CA ILE A 78 7.59 -14.98 -5.59
C ILE A 78 6.44 -15.79 -6.19
N LYS A 79 5.26 -15.18 -6.33
CA LYS A 79 4.08 -15.82 -6.90
C LYS A 79 4.03 -15.74 -8.43
N HIS A 80 5.03 -15.14 -9.06
CA HIS A 80 5.07 -14.90 -10.51
C HIS A 80 3.76 -14.30 -11.02
N ILE A 81 3.20 -13.35 -10.25
CA ILE A 81 1.98 -12.62 -10.61
C ILE A 81 2.39 -11.51 -11.56
N ASP A 82 2.52 -11.90 -12.81
CA ASP A 82 2.87 -10.99 -13.87
C ASP A 82 1.63 -10.74 -14.73
N CYS A 83 1.33 -9.47 -14.94
CA CYS A 83 0.56 -9.11 -16.10
C CYS A 83 1.46 -9.41 -17.31
N GLU A 84 0.96 -10.20 -18.28
CA GLU A 84 1.66 -10.55 -19.52
C GLU A 84 1.89 -9.28 -20.38
N PHE A 85 2.80 -8.44 -19.90
CA PHE A 85 3.04 -7.11 -20.40
C PHE A 85 3.93 -7.24 -21.64
N LYS A 86 3.41 -6.83 -22.79
CA LYS A 86 4.13 -6.92 -24.06
C LYS A 86 4.01 -5.58 -24.79
N ASN A 87 5.12 -5.02 -25.23
CA ASN A 87 5.17 -3.77 -26.00
C ASN A 87 4.40 -2.61 -25.33
N GLY A 88 4.56 -2.44 -24.01
CA GLY A 88 3.89 -1.38 -23.24
C GLY A 88 2.38 -1.57 -23.04
N LYS A 89 1.85 -2.77 -23.32
CA LYS A 89 0.44 -3.13 -23.22
C LYS A 89 0.23 -4.26 -22.22
N CYS A 90 -0.81 -4.12 -21.39
CA CYS A 90 -1.32 -5.22 -20.57
C CYS A 90 -2.06 -6.24 -21.47
N MET A 91 -2.33 -7.45 -20.95
CA MET A 91 -3.05 -8.50 -21.70
C MET A 91 -4.39 -7.99 -22.30
N ASN A 92 -5.13 -7.15 -21.57
CA ASN A 92 -6.37 -6.53 -22.06
C ASN A 92 -6.18 -5.49 -23.17
N GLN A 93 -4.95 -5.08 -23.44
CA GLN A 93 -4.62 -4.02 -24.38
C GLN A 93 -3.92 -4.54 -25.63
N HIS A 94 -3.52 -5.82 -25.69
CA HIS A 94 -2.78 -6.38 -26.84
C HIS A 94 -3.45 -6.05 -28.18
N ASN A 95 -4.79 -6.13 -28.24
CA ASN A 95 -5.60 -5.85 -29.44
C ASN A 95 -6.03 -4.38 -29.59
N THR A 96 -5.48 -3.46 -28.79
CA THR A 96 -5.85 -2.03 -28.83
C THR A 96 -4.66 -1.19 -29.29
N LYS A 97 -4.93 -0.04 -29.93
CA LYS A 97 -3.90 0.98 -30.21
C LYS A 97 -3.37 1.67 -28.94
N ARG A 98 -3.96 1.38 -27.77
CA ARG A 98 -3.59 2.01 -26.50
C ARG A 98 -2.36 1.33 -25.92
N ILE A 99 -1.31 2.11 -25.76
CA ILE A 99 -0.18 1.83 -24.87
C ILE A 99 -0.56 2.45 -23.50
N ASN A 100 0.08 2.13 -22.38
CA ASN A 100 0.01 2.82 -21.05
C ASN A 100 -0.40 1.95 -19.83
N GLY A 101 0.24 0.81 -19.58
CA GLY A 101 0.14 0.19 -18.24
C GLY A 101 -1.20 -0.52 -17.95
N CYS A 102 -1.28 -1.23 -16.82
CA CYS A 102 -2.54 -1.78 -16.30
C CYS A 102 -3.54 -0.68 -15.89
N CYS A 103 -3.06 0.49 -15.48
CA CYS A 103 -3.91 1.58 -14.97
C CYS A 103 -4.17 2.63 -16.06
N ARG A 104 -5.13 2.34 -16.95
CA ARG A 104 -5.54 3.18 -18.09
C ARG A 104 -6.06 4.58 -17.73
N LEU A 105 -6.42 4.76 -16.46
CA LEU A 105 -7.24 5.88 -16.01
C LEU A 105 -6.50 6.82 -15.06
N CYS A 106 -5.20 6.65 -14.82
CA CYS A 106 -4.51 7.44 -13.80
C CYS A 106 -3.70 8.59 -14.42
N ARG A 107 -3.92 9.81 -13.94
CA ARG A 107 -3.10 10.98 -14.29
C ARG A 107 -1.61 10.89 -13.94
N LEU A 108 -1.22 9.93 -13.08
CA LEU A 108 0.16 9.69 -12.65
C LEU A 108 0.86 8.59 -13.47
N GLN A 109 0.21 8.06 -14.50
CA GLN A 109 0.81 7.07 -15.39
C GLN A 109 1.92 7.71 -16.24
N SER A 110 2.98 6.94 -16.49
CA SER A 110 4.00 7.24 -17.50
C SER A 110 3.88 6.27 -18.68
N SER A 111 4.64 6.53 -19.75
CA SER A 111 4.76 5.61 -20.90
C SER A 111 5.27 4.21 -20.52
N HIS A 112 5.96 4.09 -19.37
CA HIS A 112 6.52 2.84 -18.85
C HIS A 112 5.71 2.26 -17.67
N GLY A 113 4.49 2.76 -17.45
CA GLY A 113 3.60 2.33 -16.37
C GLY A 113 3.51 3.32 -15.20
N CYS A 114 2.96 2.87 -14.08
CA CYS A 114 2.79 3.71 -12.89
C CYS A 114 4.10 3.77 -12.09
N THR A 115 4.64 4.98 -11.92
CA THR A 115 5.83 5.22 -11.08
C THR A 115 5.49 5.47 -9.61
N SER A 116 4.19 5.63 -9.28
CA SER A 116 3.77 5.93 -7.92
C SER A 116 3.92 4.69 -7.02
N GLN A 117 4.75 4.81 -5.98
CA GLN A 117 4.79 3.88 -4.86
C GLN A 117 3.54 4.06 -3.99
N ASN A 118 2.37 3.67 -4.49
CA ASN A 118 1.09 3.78 -3.80
C ASN A 118 0.58 2.38 -3.41
N ILE A 119 0.43 2.13 -2.11
CA ILE A 119 0.01 0.82 -1.56
C ILE A 119 -1.33 0.39 -2.15
N THR A 120 -2.31 1.31 -2.17
CA THR A 120 -3.65 1.07 -2.71
C THR A 120 -3.58 0.61 -4.17
N CYS A 121 -2.79 1.31 -4.98
CA CYS A 121 -2.60 0.98 -6.39
C CYS A 121 -1.85 -0.34 -6.59
N LYS A 122 -0.88 -0.66 -5.73
CA LYS A 122 -0.13 -1.93 -5.78
C LYS A 122 -1.00 -3.14 -5.41
N LEU A 123 -1.99 -2.94 -4.54
CA LEU A 123 -2.98 -3.96 -4.17
C LEU A 123 -4.10 -4.12 -5.20
N PHE A 124 -4.16 -3.25 -6.22
CA PHE A 124 -5.17 -3.34 -7.26
C PHE A 124 -4.76 -4.38 -8.30
N PHE A 125 -5.58 -5.43 -8.42
CA PHE A 125 -5.48 -6.43 -9.48
C PHE A 125 -6.75 -6.35 -10.35
N CYS A 126 -6.60 -6.53 -11.66
CA CYS A 126 -7.77 -6.66 -12.53
C CYS A 126 -8.38 -8.05 -12.42
N ASP A 127 -9.66 -8.19 -12.75
CA ASP A 127 -10.45 -9.42 -12.63
C ASP A 127 -9.76 -10.66 -13.25
N GLN A 128 -9.02 -10.47 -14.34
CA GLN A 128 -8.28 -11.57 -14.98
C GLN A 128 -7.13 -12.10 -14.12
N LEU A 129 -6.34 -11.20 -13.51
CA LEU A 129 -5.28 -11.61 -12.60
C LEU A 129 -5.85 -12.21 -11.33
N GLU A 130 -6.97 -11.69 -10.83
CA GLU A 130 -7.66 -12.26 -9.67
C GLU A 130 -8.24 -13.66 -9.92
N LYS A 131 -8.65 -13.95 -11.16
CA LYS A 131 -9.09 -15.29 -11.57
C LYS A 131 -7.93 -16.27 -11.75
N LYS A 132 -6.79 -15.79 -12.26
CA LYS A 132 -5.62 -16.63 -12.59
C LYS A 132 -4.73 -16.90 -11.37
N TYR A 133 -4.63 -15.95 -10.45
CA TYR A 133 -3.69 -16.00 -9.33
C TYR A 133 -4.37 -15.75 -7.99
N LYS A 134 -3.83 -16.37 -6.93
CA LYS A 134 -4.13 -15.97 -5.56
C LYS A 134 -3.42 -14.64 -5.29
N THR A 135 -4.18 -13.55 -5.29
CA THR A 135 -3.65 -12.20 -5.07
C THR A 135 -3.51 -11.88 -3.58
N ILE A 136 -2.48 -11.08 -3.24
CA ILE A 136 -2.33 -10.55 -1.89
C ILE A 136 -3.43 -9.53 -1.60
N LYS A 137 -4.08 -9.65 -0.45
CA LYS A 137 -5.11 -8.72 0.00
C LYS A 137 -4.58 -7.83 1.11
N PHE A 138 -5.24 -6.69 1.32
CA PHE A 138 -4.87 -5.72 2.36
C PHE A 138 -4.68 -6.34 3.75
N ASN A 139 -5.51 -7.33 4.10
CA ASN A 139 -5.46 -7.99 5.41
C ASN A 139 -4.28 -8.97 5.56
N ASP A 140 -3.66 -9.39 4.47
CA ASP A 140 -2.49 -10.27 4.49
C ASP A 140 -1.21 -9.51 4.89
N ILE A 141 -1.19 -8.19 4.69
CA ILE A 141 -0.06 -7.31 5.00
C ILE A 141 -0.06 -6.95 6.49
N LYS A 142 0.63 -7.77 7.29
CA LYS A 142 0.60 -7.67 8.76
C LYS A 142 1.12 -6.34 9.29
N ILE A 143 2.13 -5.75 8.65
CA ILE A 143 2.72 -4.48 9.10
C ILE A 143 1.71 -3.32 9.09
N LEU A 144 0.66 -3.37 8.26
CA LEU A 144 -0.40 -2.36 8.27
C LEU A 144 -1.21 -2.33 9.58
N LYS A 145 -1.19 -3.39 10.40
CA LYS A 145 -1.76 -3.38 11.76
C LYS A 145 -1.06 -2.37 12.67
N CYS A 146 0.18 -1.98 12.36
CA CYS A 146 0.92 -0.93 13.08
C CYS A 146 0.45 0.49 12.76
N LEU A 147 -0.46 0.70 11.80
CA LEU A 147 -1.11 1.98 11.57
C LEU A 147 -2.29 2.20 12.52
N SER A 148 -2.67 3.44 12.79
CA SER A 148 -3.95 3.76 13.45
C SER A 148 -5.12 3.23 12.62
N LEU A 149 -6.30 3.07 13.24
CA LEU A 149 -7.49 2.63 12.52
C LEU A 149 -7.81 3.57 11.34
N THR A 150 -7.77 4.89 11.60
CA THR A 150 -7.92 5.93 10.58
C THR A 150 -6.90 5.79 9.45
N ASN A 151 -5.61 5.63 9.74
CA ASN A 151 -4.60 5.45 8.69
C ASN A 151 -4.80 4.14 7.91
N ARG A 152 -5.33 3.07 8.52
CA ARG A 152 -5.67 1.85 7.78
C ARG A 152 -6.81 2.06 6.79
N ILE A 153 -7.81 2.87 7.14
CA ILE A 153 -8.89 3.27 6.23
C ILE A 153 -8.29 4.09 5.08
N ILE A 154 -7.50 5.12 5.40
CA ILE A 154 -6.83 5.95 4.39
C ILE A 154 -5.98 5.08 3.44
N VAL A 155 -5.22 4.10 3.96
CA VAL A 155 -4.38 3.25 3.10
C VAL A 155 -5.18 2.36 2.16
N ARG A 156 -6.42 1.99 2.51
CA ARG A 156 -7.24 1.10 1.71
C ARG A 156 -7.84 1.76 0.47
N ASP A 157 -8.07 3.08 0.52
CA ASP A 157 -8.92 3.76 -0.46
C ASP A 157 -8.23 4.94 -1.15
N ASN A 158 -6.92 5.15 -0.95
CA ASN A 158 -6.19 6.30 -1.49
C ASN A 158 -5.58 6.04 -2.87
N TYR A 159 -6.38 6.16 -3.92
CA TYR A 159 -5.96 6.05 -5.32
C TYR A 159 -5.50 7.40 -5.92
N PHE A 160 -4.81 7.36 -7.06
CA PHE A 160 -4.46 8.53 -7.89
C PHE A 160 -3.60 9.61 -7.19
N GLU A 161 -2.81 9.19 -6.19
CA GLU A 161 -1.98 10.07 -5.38
C GLU A 161 -0.50 9.64 -5.37
N THR A 162 0.41 10.60 -5.28
CA THR A 162 1.85 10.37 -5.12
C THR A 162 2.18 9.96 -3.68
N LYS A 163 3.28 9.25 -3.48
CA LYS A 163 3.74 8.81 -2.15
C LYS A 163 3.83 9.97 -1.15
N GLU A 164 4.38 11.09 -1.57
CA GLU A 164 4.62 12.26 -0.70
C GLU A 164 3.31 12.82 -0.17
N ASN A 165 2.31 12.97 -1.06
CA ASN A 165 1.00 13.49 -0.69
C ASN A 165 0.20 12.48 0.14
N PHE A 166 0.35 11.19 -0.12
CA PHE A 166 -0.24 10.11 0.67
C PHE A 166 0.32 10.13 2.09
N LEU A 167 1.64 10.17 2.24
CA LEU A 167 2.31 10.24 3.54
C LEU A 167 1.86 11.46 4.34
N ARG A 168 1.73 12.63 3.71
CA ARG A 168 1.15 13.83 4.35
C ARG A 168 -0.25 13.56 4.92
N THR A 169 -1.12 12.88 4.18
CA THR A 169 -2.45 12.47 4.66
C THR A 169 -2.35 11.55 5.88
N LEU A 170 -1.44 10.57 5.85
CA LEU A 170 -1.23 9.64 6.98
C LEU A 170 -0.65 10.34 8.21
N TYR A 171 0.16 11.38 8.03
CA TYR A 171 0.65 12.19 9.14
C TYR A 171 -0.49 12.97 9.78
N LEU A 172 -1.38 13.57 9.00
CA LEU A 172 -2.56 14.28 9.51
C LEU A 172 -3.54 13.33 10.21
N ASN A 173 -3.70 12.09 9.72
CA ASN A 173 -4.58 11.09 10.32
C ASN A 173 -6.01 11.61 10.54
N SER A 174 -6.53 12.31 9.53
CA SER A 174 -7.88 12.88 9.52
C SER A 174 -8.67 12.29 8.36
N ILE A 175 -9.79 11.61 8.68
CA ILE A 175 -10.71 11.04 7.69
C ILE A 175 -11.35 12.17 6.87
N ILE A 176 -11.69 13.30 7.49
CA ILE A 176 -12.31 14.44 6.80
C ILE A 176 -11.38 14.98 5.70
N VAL A 177 -10.12 15.23 6.06
CA VAL A 177 -9.11 15.69 5.09
C VAL A 177 -8.92 14.65 3.98
N PHE A 178 -8.88 13.36 4.34
CA PHE A 178 -8.78 12.28 3.36
C PHE A 178 -9.96 12.28 2.40
N SER A 179 -11.21 12.33 2.89
CA SER A 179 -12.41 12.34 2.05
C SER A 179 -12.43 13.50 1.07
N ILE A 180 -12.08 14.71 1.52
CA ILE A 180 -11.96 15.89 0.65
C ILE A 180 -10.91 15.64 -0.44
N LYS A 181 -9.74 15.09 -0.07
CA LYS A 181 -8.68 14.78 -1.03
C LYS A 181 -9.08 13.70 -2.05
N VAL A 182 -9.83 12.68 -1.63
CA VAL A 182 -10.36 11.65 -2.55
C VAL A 182 -11.23 12.31 -3.62
N VAL A 183 -12.18 13.16 -3.23
CA VAL A 183 -13.05 13.89 -4.17
C VAL A 183 -12.22 14.74 -5.12
N ILE A 184 -11.26 15.52 -4.61
CA ILE A 184 -10.37 16.35 -5.43
C ILE A 184 -9.58 15.49 -6.42
N ASN A 185 -9.03 14.36 -5.99
CA ASN A 185 -8.25 13.46 -6.85
C ASN A 185 -9.11 12.82 -7.94
N ILE A 186 -10.35 12.44 -7.64
CA ILE A 186 -11.32 11.95 -8.62
C ILE A 186 -11.61 13.02 -9.67
N ILE A 187 -11.91 14.26 -9.24
CA ILE A 187 -12.18 15.38 -10.16
C ILE A 187 -10.97 15.67 -11.06
N LYS A 188 -9.77 15.81 -10.47
CA LYS A 188 -8.53 16.04 -11.23
C LYS A 188 -8.30 14.95 -12.27
N ASN A 189 -8.54 13.70 -11.89
CA ASN A 189 -8.38 12.56 -12.77
C ASN A 189 -9.45 12.54 -13.87
N GLY A 190 -10.70 12.89 -13.57
CA GLY A 190 -11.78 13.04 -14.56
C GLY A 190 -11.48 14.13 -15.60
N VAL A 191 -10.99 15.30 -15.16
CA VAL A 191 -10.56 16.39 -16.06
C VAL A 191 -9.42 15.93 -16.97
N TYR A 192 -8.43 15.23 -16.42
CA TYR A 192 -7.33 14.65 -17.21
C TYR A 192 -7.85 13.69 -18.29
N LEU A 193 -8.76 12.78 -17.93
CA LEU A 193 -9.34 11.83 -18.87
C LEU A 193 -10.18 12.50 -19.97
N HIS A 194 -10.93 13.55 -19.62
CA HIS A 194 -11.68 14.33 -20.60
C HIS A 194 -10.75 14.98 -21.64
N LYS A 195 -9.63 15.57 -21.20
CA LYS A 195 -8.62 16.16 -22.09
C LYS A 195 -8.02 15.12 -23.04
N ILE A 196 -7.64 13.95 -22.52
CA ILE A 196 -7.12 12.85 -23.35
C ILE A 196 -8.14 12.40 -24.40
N ARG A 197 -9.39 12.19 -23.98
CA ARG A 197 -10.45 11.75 -24.90
C ARG A 197 -10.65 12.76 -26.04
N LYS A 198 -10.65 14.06 -25.73
CA LYS A 198 -10.80 15.14 -26.71
C LYS A 198 -9.64 15.15 -27.73
N ASN A 199 -8.41 14.90 -27.28
CA ASN A 199 -7.25 14.85 -28.17
C ASN A 199 -7.31 13.64 -29.12
N ILE A 200 -7.66 12.46 -28.60
CA ILE A 200 -7.83 11.25 -29.42
C ILE A 200 -8.92 11.43 -30.49
N THR A 201 -10.05 12.06 -30.15
CA THR A 201 -11.10 12.32 -31.14
C THR A 201 -10.68 13.29 -32.24
N LYS A 202 -9.76 14.22 -31.96
CA LYS A 202 -9.22 15.14 -32.97
C LYS A 202 -8.25 14.44 -33.93
N GLU A 203 -7.42 13.53 -33.43
CA GLU A 203 -6.44 12.78 -34.23
C GLU A 203 -7.07 11.71 -35.15
N ASN A 204 -8.30 11.25 -34.87
CA ASN A 204 -8.99 10.24 -35.70
C ASN A 204 -10.04 10.86 -36.65
N GLY A 205 -10.24 12.18 -36.61
CA GLY A 205 -11.24 12.91 -37.40
C GLY A 205 -10.63 13.85 -38.45
N GLY A 206 -9.33 13.78 -38.68
CA GLY A 206 -8.60 14.42 -39.77
C GLY A 206 -7.71 13.39 -40.45
#